data_AF-A0A8S1MCW5-F1
#
_entry.id   AF-A0A8S1MCW5-F1
#
_cell.length_a   1.000
_cell.length_b   1.000
_cell.length_c   1.000
_cell.angle_alpha   90.00
_cell.angle_beta   90.00
_cell.angle_gamma   90.00
#
_symmetry.space_group_name_H-M   'P 1'
#
loop_
_entity.id
_entity.type
_entity.pdbx_description
1 polymer ?
#
loop_
_entity_poly.entity_id
_entity_poly.type
_entity_poly.pdbx_seq_one_letter_code
_entity_poly.pdbx_strand_id
1 'polypeptide(L)'
;MPPKTKKNELNPNRLKEEANKAFLNSEYDLALALYTKAIQIEENPIYYNNRSQAYFYMDDLELALQDCNRAVLLNPNYIKAIINKAQILYEMGYIQDAIQCLQQTENQSSEIEKHLNYYKSIALQSSIDSGELERQKRLLEWLKSGQAVFPKIKIECYGEDYRGVNARKSISQKEIILFVPRSHMITLEMAKETPVAKKIIQNRLDLLSPKHSFLSTFLLQEKSKQDSFWKPYLDVLPKLYSSFPIFFNDNDLEWLKGSPFLKQVKQKITDLKKDYCDICQIAPEFLQHSFDEFCWARMTASSRIFGINIKGVKTDAFVPLADMLNHKRPKLTSWCYSDEKQGFIIETDENIEKGQMIFDSYGSKCNSRFLLNYGFVVEDNNANEVNVYVEPDGSIPFIQLKEAFIKETLTLPKSFRLVIDPDDVMILDFMSFIRLIVIKDENELINLLGKSSYFKPTKISFVGIQNELAMWNHIENICIHALNQYPTTLEQDNEILKICELTTNQKNCLILRMGEKKILNFYLQFSQQMHKLFSNFDFVELIKFQQTQENYHYFSYLNKITNDLKIQNRKLLL
;
A
#
# COMPACT_ATOMS: atom_id res chain seq x y z
N MET A 1 -64.57 58.26 0.10
CA MET A 1 -64.21 56.93 -0.42
C MET A 1 -62.82 56.58 0.10
N PRO A 2 -62.63 55.49 0.85
CA PRO A 2 -61.29 55.08 1.27
C PRO A 2 -60.54 54.47 0.07
N PRO A 3 -59.20 54.53 0.03
CA PRO A 3 -58.42 54.01 -1.09
C PRO A 3 -58.38 52.48 -1.04
N LYS A 4 -58.67 51.85 -2.18
CA LYS A 4 -58.46 50.41 -2.39
C LYS A 4 -56.96 50.10 -2.31
N THR A 5 -56.54 49.43 -1.25
CA THR A 5 -55.20 48.83 -1.11
C THR A 5 -54.98 47.77 -2.18
N LYS A 6 -53.98 47.96 -3.05
CA LYS A 6 -53.47 46.90 -3.95
C LYS A 6 -52.89 45.78 -3.09
N LYS A 7 -53.51 44.60 -3.09
CA LYS A 7 -52.87 43.36 -2.64
C LYS A 7 -51.65 43.12 -3.56
N ASN A 8 -50.45 43.07 -2.99
CA ASN A 8 -49.30 42.49 -3.66
C ASN A 8 -49.61 41.00 -3.91
N GLU A 9 -50.06 40.65 -5.11
CA GLU A 9 -50.15 39.26 -5.53
C GLU A 9 -48.72 38.72 -5.63
N LEU A 10 -48.35 37.77 -4.75
CA LEU A 10 -47.09 37.04 -4.90
C LEU A 10 -47.13 36.31 -6.24
N ASN A 11 -46.18 36.64 -7.12
CA ASN A 11 -46.03 35.99 -8.41
C ASN A 11 -45.15 34.73 -8.25
N PRO A 12 -45.66 33.51 -8.51
CA PRO A 12 -44.90 32.27 -8.31
C PRO A 12 -43.66 32.18 -9.21
N ASN A 13 -43.68 32.79 -10.40
CA ASN A 13 -42.50 32.85 -11.27
C ASN A 13 -41.38 33.71 -10.69
N ARG A 14 -41.72 34.82 -10.03
CA ARG A 14 -40.73 35.66 -9.34
C ARG A 14 -40.09 34.91 -8.17
N LEU A 15 -40.88 34.16 -7.41
CA LEU A 15 -40.37 33.31 -6.32
C LEU A 15 -39.42 32.23 -6.85
N LYS A 16 -39.75 31.60 -7.97
CA LYS A 16 -38.85 30.65 -8.66
C LYS A 16 -37.53 31.31 -9.07
N GLU A 17 -37.56 32.52 -9.64
CA GLU A 17 -36.34 33.23 -10.04
C GLU A 17 -35.45 33.59 -8.83
N GLU A 18 -36.06 34.06 -7.74
CA GLU A 18 -35.36 34.32 -6.47
C GLU A 18 -34.79 33.02 -5.88
N ALA A 19 -35.54 31.92 -5.94
CA ALA A 19 -35.10 30.59 -5.49
C ALA A 19 -33.94 30.05 -6.34
N ASN A 20 -34.00 30.19 -7.67
CA ASN A 20 -32.91 29.81 -8.56
C ASN A 20 -31.63 30.59 -8.23
N LYS A 21 -31.75 31.89 -7.91
CA LYS A 21 -30.61 32.72 -7.52
C LYS A 21 -30.01 32.28 -6.18
N ALA A 22 -30.85 32.01 -5.17
CA ALA A 22 -30.40 31.45 -3.89
C ALA A 22 -29.69 30.11 -4.08
N PHE A 23 -30.25 29.24 -4.93
CA PHE A 23 -29.66 27.95 -5.28
C PHE A 23 -28.28 28.10 -5.93
N LEU A 24 -28.10 29.02 -6.88
CA LEU A 24 -26.81 29.30 -7.52
C LEU A 24 -25.77 29.87 -6.54
N ASN A 25 -26.21 30.51 -5.46
CA ASN A 25 -25.36 30.99 -4.37
C ASN A 25 -25.11 29.92 -3.27
N SER A 26 -25.55 28.67 -3.49
CA SER A 26 -25.49 27.58 -2.50
C SER A 26 -26.29 27.84 -1.21
N GLU A 27 -27.25 28.76 -1.23
CA GLU A 27 -28.16 29.06 -0.13
C GLU A 27 -29.38 28.12 -0.19
N TYR A 28 -29.16 26.81 0.00
CA TYR A 28 -30.16 25.77 -0.27
C TYR A 28 -31.41 25.87 0.63
N ASP A 29 -31.26 26.21 1.92
CA ASP A 29 -32.41 26.41 2.83
C ASP A 29 -33.36 27.52 2.34
N LEU A 30 -32.79 28.63 1.86
CA LEU A 30 -33.56 29.75 1.31
C LEU A 30 -34.23 29.34 0.00
N ALA A 31 -33.51 28.63 -0.88
CA ALA A 31 -34.07 28.11 -2.12
C ALA A 31 -35.26 27.16 -1.85
N LEU A 32 -35.14 26.24 -0.90
CA LEU A 32 -36.22 25.33 -0.48
C LEU A 32 -37.45 26.09 0.01
N ALA A 33 -37.26 27.10 0.86
CA ALA A 33 -38.35 27.93 1.37
C ALA A 33 -39.08 28.69 0.25
N LEU A 34 -38.34 29.25 -0.71
CA LEU A 34 -38.89 30.01 -1.84
C LEU A 34 -39.61 29.11 -2.85
N TYR A 35 -39.04 27.95 -3.22
CA TYR A 35 -39.74 26.98 -4.07
C TYR A 35 -41.02 26.46 -3.40
N THR A 36 -40.98 26.21 -2.08
CA THR A 36 -42.16 25.77 -1.33
C THR A 36 -43.28 26.82 -1.36
N LYS A 37 -42.96 28.10 -1.22
CA LYS A 37 -43.93 29.19 -1.39
C LYS A 37 -44.49 29.26 -2.82
N ALA A 38 -43.66 29.06 -3.84
CA ALA A 38 -44.11 29.01 -5.23
C ALA A 38 -45.10 27.85 -5.47
N ILE A 39 -44.79 26.66 -4.94
CA ILE A 39 -45.63 25.45 -5.02
C ILE A 39 -46.97 25.64 -4.30
N GLN A 40 -46.99 26.35 -3.17
CA GLN A 40 -48.24 26.67 -2.45
C GLN A 40 -49.20 27.58 -3.23
N ILE A 41 -48.66 28.40 -4.14
CA ILE A 41 -49.47 29.27 -5.01
C ILE A 41 -49.94 28.50 -6.24
N GLU A 42 -49.04 27.74 -6.87
CA GLU A 42 -49.32 27.00 -8.09
C GLU A 42 -48.47 25.72 -8.15
N GLU A 43 -49.10 24.56 -8.36
CA GLU A 43 -48.37 23.34 -8.63
C GLU A 43 -47.76 23.38 -10.04
N ASN A 44 -46.44 23.29 -10.13
CA ASN A 44 -45.73 23.28 -11.41
C ASN A 44 -44.59 22.26 -11.39
N PRO A 45 -44.45 21.41 -12.42
CA PRO A 45 -43.39 20.40 -12.48
C PRO A 45 -41.98 21.01 -12.38
N ILE A 46 -41.78 22.24 -12.86
CA ILE A 46 -40.49 22.93 -12.79
C ILE A 46 -40.13 23.26 -11.34
N TYR A 47 -41.10 23.71 -10.53
CA TYR A 47 -40.84 24.07 -9.13
C TYR A 47 -40.46 22.83 -8.31
N TYR A 48 -41.18 21.73 -8.50
CA TYR A 48 -40.86 20.44 -7.86
C TYR A 48 -39.49 19.93 -8.29
N ASN A 49 -39.15 19.94 -9.58
CA ASN A 49 -37.83 19.53 -10.07
C ASN A 49 -36.68 20.41 -9.55
N ASN A 50 -36.88 21.72 -9.45
CA ASN A 50 -35.84 22.60 -8.95
C ASN A 50 -35.67 22.45 -7.42
N ARG A 51 -36.75 22.17 -6.69
CA ARG A 51 -36.70 21.89 -5.26
C ARG A 51 -36.06 20.52 -4.96
N SER A 52 -36.30 19.50 -5.79
CA SER A 52 -35.62 18.21 -5.64
C SER A 52 -34.11 18.33 -5.76
N GLN A 53 -33.61 19.20 -6.64
CA GLN A 53 -32.18 19.50 -6.72
C GLN A 53 -31.66 20.15 -5.44
N ALA A 54 -32.39 21.08 -4.82
CA ALA A 54 -31.98 21.66 -3.54
C ALA A 54 -31.89 20.60 -2.42
N TYR A 55 -32.88 19.69 -2.33
CA TYR A 55 -32.80 18.54 -1.41
C TYR A 55 -31.63 17.60 -1.74
N PHE A 56 -31.35 17.36 -3.01
CA PHE A 56 -30.23 16.53 -3.45
C PHE A 56 -28.88 17.09 -2.97
N TYR A 57 -28.63 18.39 -3.12
CA TYR A 57 -27.42 19.04 -2.61
C TYR A 57 -27.32 19.05 -1.08
N MET A 58 -28.46 18.89 -0.38
CA MET A 58 -28.53 18.73 1.07
C MET A 58 -28.42 17.28 1.55
N ASP A 59 -28.24 16.29 0.65
CA ASP A 59 -28.18 14.85 0.96
C ASP A 59 -29.54 14.27 1.44
N ASP A 60 -30.64 15.00 1.31
CA ASP A 60 -32.00 14.58 1.65
C ASP A 60 -32.65 13.81 0.47
N LEU A 61 -32.03 12.70 0.08
CA LEU A 61 -32.36 11.97 -1.16
C LEU A 61 -33.81 11.46 -1.23
N GLU A 62 -34.41 11.09 -0.09
CA GLU A 62 -35.82 10.66 -0.05
C GLU A 62 -36.78 11.79 -0.44
N LEU A 63 -36.57 13.00 0.09
CA LEU A 63 -37.37 14.18 -0.24
C LEU A 63 -37.12 14.62 -1.68
N ALA A 64 -35.86 14.56 -2.13
CA ALA A 64 -35.51 14.82 -3.52
C ALA A 64 -36.25 13.87 -4.47
N LEU A 65 -36.29 12.57 -4.16
CA LEU A 65 -36.97 11.57 -4.97
C LEU A 65 -38.49 11.80 -5.00
N GLN A 66 -39.10 12.15 -3.86
CA GLN A 66 -40.52 12.50 -3.77
C GLN A 66 -40.88 13.67 -4.70
N ASP A 67 -40.08 14.74 -4.68
CA ASP A 67 -40.31 15.92 -5.52
C ASP A 67 -40.09 15.61 -7.01
N CYS A 68 -39.06 14.83 -7.36
CA CYS A 68 -38.87 14.36 -8.73
C CYS A 68 -40.05 13.49 -9.22
N ASN A 69 -40.57 12.60 -8.36
CA ASN A 69 -41.76 11.80 -8.68
C ASN A 69 -42.98 12.68 -8.92
N ARG A 70 -43.19 13.72 -8.11
CA ARG A 70 -44.29 14.69 -8.31
C ARG A 70 -44.12 15.49 -9.61
N ALA A 71 -42.90 15.91 -9.94
CA ALA A 71 -42.61 16.62 -11.18
C ALA A 71 -42.90 15.75 -12.43
N VAL A 72 -42.49 14.48 -12.42
CA VAL A 72 -42.77 13.52 -13.51
C VAL A 72 -44.25 13.19 -13.60
N LEU A 73 -44.96 13.11 -12.46
CA LEU A 73 -46.41 12.91 -12.45
C LEU A 73 -47.17 14.08 -13.09
N LEU A 74 -46.75 15.33 -12.81
CA LEU A 74 -47.36 16.53 -13.38
C LEU A 74 -47.01 16.72 -14.86
N ASN A 75 -45.82 16.31 -15.29
CA ASN A 75 -45.43 16.31 -16.70
C ASN A 75 -44.54 15.08 -17.02
N PRO A 76 -45.13 14.00 -17.56
CA PRO A 76 -44.40 12.77 -17.91
C PRO A 76 -43.31 12.96 -18.97
N ASN A 77 -43.36 14.04 -19.76
CA ASN A 77 -42.39 14.35 -20.81
C ASN A 77 -41.30 15.33 -20.35
N TYR A 78 -41.25 15.66 -19.06
CA TYR A 78 -40.27 16.60 -18.54
C TYR A 78 -38.89 15.94 -18.36
N ILE A 79 -38.09 15.96 -19.43
CA ILE A 79 -36.77 15.32 -19.51
C ILE A 79 -35.89 15.59 -18.29
N LYS A 80 -35.79 16.85 -17.83
CA LYS A 80 -34.95 17.21 -16.67
C LYS A 80 -35.39 16.50 -15.39
N ALA A 81 -36.70 16.40 -15.13
CA ALA A 81 -37.20 15.69 -13.96
C ALA A 81 -36.96 14.18 -14.02
N ILE A 82 -37.05 13.59 -15.21
CA ILE A 82 -36.77 12.16 -15.43
C ILE A 82 -35.28 11.86 -15.22
N ILE A 83 -34.39 12.69 -15.77
CA ILE A 83 -32.94 12.55 -15.57
C ILE A 83 -32.56 12.75 -14.10
N ASN A 84 -33.09 13.80 -13.46
CA ASN A 84 -32.82 14.07 -12.04
C ASN A 84 -33.36 12.94 -11.15
N LYS A 85 -34.52 12.37 -11.47
CA LYS A 85 -35.05 11.17 -10.79
C LYS A 85 -34.09 9.99 -10.91
N ALA A 86 -33.60 9.70 -12.11
CA ALA A 86 -32.65 8.62 -12.35
C ALA A 86 -31.32 8.84 -11.61
N GLN A 87 -30.84 10.08 -11.58
CA GLN A 87 -29.64 10.46 -10.80
C GLN A 87 -29.84 10.24 -9.31
N ILE A 88 -30.98 10.66 -8.73
CA ILE A 88 -31.28 10.44 -7.32
C ILE A 88 -31.37 8.93 -7.01
N LEU A 89 -32.05 8.15 -7.86
CA LEU A 89 -32.13 6.69 -7.70
C LEU A 89 -30.74 6.04 -7.74
N TYR A 90 -29.87 6.50 -8.64
CA TYR A 90 -28.48 6.04 -8.70
C TYR A 90 -27.70 6.36 -7.43
N GLU A 91 -27.76 7.59 -6.91
CA GLU A 91 -27.10 7.98 -5.65
C GLU A 91 -27.64 7.24 -4.42
N MET A 92 -28.91 6.82 -4.45
CA MET A 92 -29.51 5.95 -3.44
C MET A 92 -29.08 4.47 -3.57
N GLY A 93 -28.37 4.10 -4.63
CA GLY A 93 -27.90 2.75 -4.91
C GLY A 93 -28.88 1.88 -5.73
N TYR A 94 -29.97 2.46 -6.24
CA TYR A 94 -31.00 1.77 -7.03
C TYR A 94 -30.75 1.90 -8.53
N ILE A 95 -29.62 1.38 -9.01
CA ILE A 95 -29.19 1.54 -10.42
C ILE A 95 -30.17 0.92 -11.43
N GLN A 96 -30.82 -0.20 -11.08
CA GLN A 96 -31.82 -0.83 -11.96
C GLN A 96 -33.07 0.05 -12.08
N ASP A 97 -33.50 0.67 -10.98
CA ASP A 97 -34.63 1.59 -10.99
C ASP A 97 -34.29 2.87 -11.78
N ALA A 98 -33.04 3.34 -11.72
CA ALA A 98 -32.55 4.46 -12.54
C ALA A 98 -32.60 4.12 -14.04
N ILE A 99 -32.14 2.92 -14.43
CA ILE A 99 -32.22 2.43 -15.82
C ILE A 99 -33.67 2.31 -16.27
N GLN A 100 -34.52 1.68 -15.46
CA GLN A 100 -35.94 1.49 -15.76
C GLN A 100 -36.65 2.83 -15.92
N CYS A 101 -36.37 3.81 -15.04
CA CYS A 101 -36.91 5.16 -15.12
C CYS A 101 -36.61 5.84 -16.47
N LEU A 102 -35.41 5.66 -17.01
CA LEU A 102 -35.00 6.22 -18.31
C LEU A 102 -35.51 5.40 -19.50
N GLN A 103 -35.82 4.11 -19.33
CA GLN A 103 -36.35 3.26 -20.42
C GLN A 103 -37.85 3.40 -20.62
N GLN A 104 -38.60 3.65 -19.54
CA GLN A 104 -40.06 3.70 -19.57
C GLN A 104 -40.63 5.03 -20.11
N THR A 105 -39.80 6.04 -20.30
CA THR A 105 -40.24 7.31 -20.89
C THR A 105 -40.44 7.17 -22.40
N GLU A 106 -41.53 7.72 -22.92
CA GLU A 106 -41.81 7.79 -24.37
C GLU A 106 -40.89 8.80 -25.09
N ASN A 107 -40.16 9.63 -24.33
CA ASN A 107 -39.30 10.69 -24.83
C ASN A 107 -37.87 10.19 -25.08
N GLN A 108 -37.54 9.89 -26.35
CA GLN A 108 -36.22 9.42 -26.76
C GLN A 108 -35.26 10.58 -27.06
N SER A 109 -34.98 11.42 -26.06
CA SER A 109 -33.98 12.48 -26.21
C SER A 109 -32.55 11.91 -26.14
N SER A 110 -31.62 12.55 -26.88
CA SER A 110 -30.20 12.17 -26.82
C SER A 110 -29.59 12.30 -25.42
N GLU A 111 -30.16 13.17 -24.58
CA GLU A 111 -29.75 13.36 -23.19
C GLU A 111 -30.17 12.19 -22.29
N ILE A 112 -31.37 11.63 -22.52
CA ILE A 112 -31.83 10.41 -21.85
C ILE A 112 -30.99 9.21 -22.28
N GLU A 113 -30.72 9.07 -23.59
CA GLU A 113 -29.89 7.98 -24.11
C GLU A 113 -28.47 8.01 -23.54
N LYS A 114 -27.86 9.19 -23.40
CA LYS A 114 -26.54 9.36 -22.76
C LYS A 114 -26.52 8.84 -21.32
N HIS A 115 -27.49 9.25 -20.49
CA HIS A 115 -27.57 8.79 -19.11
C HIS A 115 -27.91 7.30 -19.01
N LEU A 116 -28.79 6.81 -19.90
CA LEU A 116 -29.15 5.41 -19.97
C LEU A 116 -27.94 4.54 -20.32
N ASN A 117 -27.15 4.95 -21.31
CA ASN A 117 -25.93 4.24 -21.69
C ASN A 117 -24.87 4.29 -20.58
N TYR A 118 -24.74 5.43 -19.89
CA TYR A 118 -23.85 5.57 -18.72
C TYR A 118 -24.25 4.61 -17.58
N TYR A 119 -25.52 4.60 -17.18
CA TYR A 119 -25.98 3.69 -16.12
C TYR A 119 -25.96 2.23 -16.56
N LYS A 120 -26.23 1.92 -17.84
CA LYS A 120 -26.06 0.56 -18.38
C LYS A 120 -24.61 0.12 -18.39
N SER A 121 -23.66 0.99 -18.75
CA SER A 121 -22.24 0.64 -18.72
C SER A 121 -21.76 0.39 -17.29
N ILE A 122 -22.22 1.21 -16.34
CA ILE A 122 -21.97 0.96 -14.92
C ILE A 122 -22.61 -0.35 -14.50
N ALA A 123 -23.90 -0.58 -14.78
CA ALA A 123 -24.59 -1.81 -14.42
C ALA A 123 -24.02 -3.07 -15.08
N LEU A 124 -23.41 -2.94 -16.27
CA LEU A 124 -22.72 -4.04 -16.95
C LEU A 124 -21.37 -4.35 -16.30
N GLN A 125 -20.62 -3.33 -15.84
CA GLN A 125 -19.49 -3.53 -14.92
C GLN A 125 -19.97 -4.12 -13.58
N SER A 126 -21.13 -3.68 -13.08
CA SER A 126 -21.71 -4.14 -11.82
C SER A 126 -22.37 -5.52 -11.91
N SER A 127 -22.65 -6.08 -13.09
CA SER A 127 -23.30 -7.39 -13.23
C SER A 127 -22.30 -8.53 -12.98
N ILE A 128 -21.04 -8.30 -13.35
CA ILE A 128 -19.86 -9.09 -12.93
C ILE A 128 -19.63 -8.93 -11.40
N ASP A 129 -20.07 -7.80 -10.82
CA ASP A 129 -19.87 -7.37 -9.42
C ASP A 129 -21.08 -7.60 -8.48
N SER A 130 -22.22 -8.09 -8.98
CA SER A 130 -23.48 -8.14 -8.22
C SER A 130 -23.37 -9.03 -6.97
N GLY A 131 -22.60 -10.11 -7.07
CA GLY A 131 -22.28 -10.97 -5.94
C GLY A 131 -21.33 -10.32 -4.94
N GLU A 132 -20.44 -9.41 -5.36
CA GLU A 132 -19.49 -8.73 -4.47
C GLU A 132 -20.18 -7.66 -3.65
N LEU A 133 -21.03 -6.84 -4.26
CA LEU A 133 -21.83 -5.85 -3.53
C LEU A 133 -22.68 -6.55 -2.45
N GLU A 134 -23.27 -7.69 -2.77
CA GLU A 134 -24.07 -8.46 -1.81
C GLU A 134 -23.20 -9.07 -0.68
N ARG A 135 -21.98 -9.51 -0.98
CA ARG A 135 -21.01 -9.95 0.04
C ARG A 135 -20.59 -8.81 0.96
N GLN A 136 -20.34 -7.62 0.41
CA GLN A 136 -20.00 -6.42 1.16
C GLN A 136 -21.16 -5.97 2.06
N LYS A 137 -22.39 -5.98 1.57
CA LYS A 137 -23.58 -5.70 2.41
C LYS A 137 -23.66 -6.66 3.60
N ARG A 138 -23.53 -7.97 3.35
CA ARG A 138 -23.53 -8.98 4.43
C ARG A 138 -22.43 -8.75 5.45
N LEU A 139 -21.22 -8.37 5.03
CA LEU A 139 -20.14 -7.99 5.94
C LEU A 139 -20.55 -6.81 6.83
N LEU A 140 -21.05 -5.72 6.24
CA LEU A 140 -21.39 -4.51 6.97
C LEU A 140 -22.56 -4.75 7.95
N GLU A 141 -23.53 -5.56 7.57
CA GLU A 141 -24.65 -5.97 8.45
C GLU A 141 -24.16 -6.84 9.62
N TRP A 142 -23.30 -7.82 9.35
CA TRP A 142 -22.69 -8.66 10.38
C TRP A 142 -21.83 -7.86 11.36
N LEU A 143 -21.06 -6.88 10.86
CA LEU A 143 -20.29 -5.99 11.73
C LEU A 143 -21.22 -5.11 12.59
N LYS A 144 -22.30 -4.56 12.03
CA LYS A 144 -23.28 -3.76 12.79
C LYS A 144 -23.99 -4.58 13.85
N SER A 145 -24.42 -5.80 13.54
CA SER A 145 -25.03 -6.69 14.54
C SER A 145 -24.04 -7.07 15.64
N GLY A 146 -22.76 -7.10 15.30
CA GLY A 146 -21.63 -7.22 16.21
C GLY A 146 -21.30 -6.01 17.07
N GLN A 147 -22.01 -4.88 16.94
CA GLN A 147 -21.74 -3.60 17.61
C GLN A 147 -20.49 -2.84 17.10
N ALA A 148 -20.00 -3.15 15.89
CA ALA A 148 -18.99 -2.32 15.24
C ALA A 148 -19.58 -0.96 14.82
N VAL A 149 -18.75 0.09 14.85
CA VAL A 149 -19.16 1.48 14.58
C VAL A 149 -18.32 2.07 13.46
N PHE A 150 -18.96 2.52 12.38
CA PHE A 150 -18.30 3.08 11.19
C PHE A 150 -19.21 4.03 10.38
N PRO A 151 -19.82 5.07 11.01
CA PRO A 151 -20.91 5.84 10.41
C PRO A 151 -20.49 6.73 9.23
N LYS A 152 -19.19 7.09 9.15
CA LYS A 152 -18.68 8.07 8.18
C LYS A 152 -17.81 7.45 7.09
N ILE A 153 -17.73 6.13 6.99
CA ILE A 153 -16.92 5.47 5.96
C ILE A 153 -17.77 4.52 5.12
N LYS A 154 -17.33 4.28 3.89
CA LYS A 154 -17.93 3.30 2.96
C LYS A 154 -16.84 2.56 2.21
N ILE A 155 -17.14 1.33 1.79
CA ILE A 155 -16.29 0.58 0.84
C ILE A 155 -16.57 1.16 -0.55
N GLU A 156 -15.51 1.42 -1.31
CA GLU A 156 -15.56 1.88 -2.70
C GLU A 156 -14.77 0.92 -3.58
N CYS A 157 -15.35 0.49 -4.70
CA CYS A 157 -14.69 -0.33 -5.71
C CYS A 157 -14.19 0.56 -6.86
N TYR A 158 -12.93 0.38 -7.23
CA TYR A 158 -12.24 1.13 -8.28
C TYR A 158 -11.87 0.24 -9.48
N GLY A 159 -12.15 -1.06 -9.40
CA GLY A 159 -11.91 -2.08 -10.40
C GLY A 159 -12.20 -3.46 -9.84
N GLU A 160 -12.09 -4.50 -10.68
CA GLU A 160 -12.44 -5.90 -10.34
C GLU A 160 -11.72 -6.42 -9.09
N ASP A 161 -10.46 -6.03 -8.89
CA ASP A 161 -9.63 -6.44 -7.75
C ASP A 161 -9.06 -5.26 -6.95
N TYR A 162 -9.61 -4.05 -7.12
CA TYR A 162 -9.14 -2.87 -6.40
C TYR A 162 -10.30 -2.15 -5.71
N ARG A 163 -10.27 -2.20 -4.38
CA ARG A 163 -11.22 -1.52 -3.50
C ARG A 163 -10.48 -0.74 -2.43
N GLY A 164 -11.20 0.16 -1.77
CA GLY A 164 -10.74 0.72 -0.51
C GLY A 164 -11.85 1.38 0.27
N VAL A 165 -11.48 2.25 1.20
CA VAL A 165 -12.41 2.88 2.13
C VAL A 165 -12.43 4.37 1.89
N ASN A 166 -13.61 4.93 1.66
CA ASN A 166 -13.81 6.36 1.42
C ASN A 166 -14.63 7.00 2.53
N ALA A 167 -14.41 8.29 2.76
CA ALA A 167 -15.25 9.10 3.61
C ALA A 167 -16.63 9.27 2.99
N ARG A 168 -17.68 8.81 3.68
CA ARG A 168 -19.09 9.06 3.34
C ARG A 168 -19.53 10.47 3.71
N LYS A 169 -18.92 11.04 4.75
CA LYS A 169 -19.14 12.40 5.26
C LYS A 169 -17.78 12.99 5.64
N SER A 170 -17.69 14.31 5.75
CA SER A 170 -16.47 14.95 6.26
C SER A 170 -16.14 14.47 7.67
N ILE A 171 -14.87 14.20 7.91
CA ILE A 171 -14.33 13.63 9.14
C ILE A 171 -13.33 14.61 9.73
N SER A 172 -13.48 14.92 11.01
CA SER A 172 -12.55 15.82 11.70
C SER A 172 -11.29 15.06 12.11
N GLN A 173 -10.18 15.77 12.29
CA GLN A 173 -8.97 15.22 12.90
C GLN A 173 -9.26 14.61 14.28
N LYS A 174 -8.61 13.48 14.60
CA LYS A 174 -8.79 12.70 15.84
C LYS A 174 -10.19 12.12 16.04
N GLU A 175 -11.00 12.07 15.00
CA GLU A 175 -12.28 11.40 15.04
C GLU A 175 -12.10 9.89 14.88
N ILE A 176 -12.79 9.10 15.72
CA ILE A 176 -12.83 7.63 15.57
C ILE A 176 -13.77 7.28 14.41
N ILE A 177 -13.20 6.71 13.35
CA ILE A 177 -13.92 6.36 12.13
C ILE A 177 -14.33 4.89 12.06
N LEU A 178 -13.64 4.03 12.81
CA LEU A 178 -13.91 2.61 12.88
C LEU A 178 -13.68 2.10 14.30
N PHE A 179 -14.66 1.37 14.83
CA PHE A 179 -14.51 0.50 15.98
C PHE A 179 -14.95 -0.91 15.60
N VAL A 180 -14.09 -1.91 15.87
CA VAL A 180 -14.40 -3.34 15.68
C VAL A 180 -14.23 -4.06 17.02
N PRO A 181 -15.29 -4.66 17.58
CA PRO A 181 -15.19 -5.34 18.87
C PRO A 181 -14.35 -6.61 18.75
N ARG A 182 -13.70 -7.02 19.85
CA ARG A 182 -12.86 -8.23 19.90
C ARG A 182 -13.58 -9.49 19.39
N SER A 183 -14.89 -9.59 19.63
CA SER A 183 -15.72 -10.71 19.17
C SER A 183 -15.79 -10.85 17.65
N HIS A 184 -15.45 -9.78 16.90
CA HIS A 184 -15.47 -9.73 15.44
C HIS A 184 -14.05 -9.61 14.85
N MET A 185 -13.03 -10.00 15.61
CA MET A 185 -11.64 -10.09 15.17
C MET A 185 -11.15 -11.54 15.21
N ILE A 186 -10.32 -11.95 14.26
CA ILE A 186 -9.65 -13.26 14.29
C ILE A 186 -8.26 -13.05 14.87
N THR A 187 -8.05 -13.46 16.12
CA THR A 187 -6.76 -13.31 16.81
C THR A 187 -5.86 -14.53 16.65
N LEU A 188 -4.54 -14.32 16.78
CA LEU A 188 -3.57 -15.41 16.78
C LEU A 188 -3.84 -16.46 17.85
N GLU A 189 -4.37 -16.07 19.01
CA GLU A 189 -4.75 -16.98 20.09
C GLU A 189 -5.88 -17.92 19.64
N MET A 190 -6.92 -17.40 18.98
CA MET A 190 -7.99 -18.23 18.41
C MET A 190 -7.43 -19.23 17.39
N ALA A 191 -6.50 -18.79 16.55
CA ALA A 191 -5.87 -19.64 15.55
C ALA A 191 -5.03 -20.77 16.17
N LYS A 192 -4.32 -20.49 17.26
CA LYS A 192 -3.50 -21.47 18.00
C LYS A 192 -4.34 -22.55 18.70
N GLU A 193 -5.61 -22.27 18.97
CA GLU A 193 -6.49 -23.24 19.62
C GLU A 193 -7.06 -24.32 18.68
N THR A 194 -6.89 -24.16 17.36
CA THR A 194 -7.37 -25.16 16.40
C THR A 194 -6.64 -26.50 16.53
N PRO A 195 -7.29 -27.64 16.20
CA PRO A 195 -6.66 -28.95 16.27
C PRO A 195 -5.35 -29.05 15.47
N VAL A 196 -5.33 -28.48 14.25
CA VAL A 196 -4.14 -28.43 13.40
C VAL A 196 -3.03 -27.61 14.07
N ALA A 197 -3.35 -26.43 14.60
CA ALA A 197 -2.35 -25.59 15.27
C ALA A 197 -1.77 -26.25 16.54
N LYS A 198 -2.59 -26.95 17.32
CA LYS A 198 -2.13 -27.71 18.48
C LYS A 198 -1.12 -28.79 18.08
N LYS A 199 -1.36 -29.50 16.97
CA LYS A 199 -0.40 -30.48 16.43
C LYS A 199 0.90 -29.80 15.97
N ILE A 200 0.83 -28.65 15.31
CA ILE A 200 2.01 -27.86 14.90
C ILE A 200 2.87 -27.51 16.13
N ILE A 201 2.25 -27.03 17.21
CA ILE A 201 2.91 -26.64 18.45
C ILE A 201 3.54 -27.87 19.14
N GLN A 202 2.80 -28.97 19.25
CA GLN A 202 3.27 -30.21 19.89
C GLN A 202 4.49 -30.80 19.17
N ASN A 203 4.50 -30.76 17.83
CA ASN A 203 5.59 -31.27 17.01
C ASN A 203 6.72 -30.26 16.79
N ARG A 204 6.59 -29.02 17.30
CA ARG A 204 7.59 -27.95 17.21
C ARG A 204 8.09 -27.71 15.78
N LEU A 205 7.16 -27.66 14.81
CA LEU A 205 7.53 -27.41 13.42
C LEU A 205 8.26 -26.07 13.26
N ASP A 206 9.38 -26.10 12.55
CA ASP A 206 10.11 -24.92 12.14
C ASP A 206 9.52 -24.38 10.82
N LEU A 207 8.62 -23.39 10.98
CA LEU A 207 7.86 -22.80 9.90
C LEU A 207 8.40 -21.42 9.54
N LEU A 208 8.37 -21.06 8.25
CA LEU A 208 8.89 -19.78 7.74
C LEU A 208 8.34 -18.55 8.49
N SER A 209 7.04 -18.58 8.82
CA SER A 209 6.43 -17.59 9.71
C SER A 209 5.33 -18.27 10.51
N PRO A 210 5.59 -18.67 11.78
CA PRO A 210 4.64 -19.43 12.58
C PRO A 210 3.31 -18.70 12.75
N LYS A 211 3.34 -17.39 13.03
CA LYS A 211 2.12 -16.60 13.22
C LYS A 211 1.22 -16.57 11.98
N HIS A 212 1.82 -16.37 10.81
CA HIS A 212 1.07 -16.40 9.55
C HIS A 212 0.55 -17.82 9.32
N SER A 213 1.30 -18.88 9.69
CA SER A 213 0.88 -20.26 9.44
C SER A 213 -0.32 -20.63 10.29
N PHE A 214 -0.33 -20.28 11.57
CA PHE A 214 -1.51 -20.46 12.44
C PHE A 214 -2.74 -19.73 11.89
N LEU A 215 -2.60 -18.47 11.52
CA LEU A 215 -3.71 -17.69 10.96
C LEU A 215 -4.19 -18.26 9.62
N SER A 216 -3.29 -18.72 8.76
CA SER A 216 -3.64 -19.35 7.47
C SER A 216 -4.40 -20.67 7.65
N THR A 217 -3.95 -21.55 8.56
CA THR A 217 -4.67 -22.80 8.83
C THR A 217 -6.03 -22.53 9.45
N PHE A 218 -6.17 -21.49 10.30
CA PHE A 218 -7.48 -21.06 10.82
C PHE A 218 -8.41 -20.60 9.70
N LEU A 219 -7.95 -19.72 8.81
CA LEU A 219 -8.76 -19.22 7.69
C LEU A 219 -9.31 -20.36 6.82
N LEU A 220 -8.46 -21.34 6.49
CA LEU A 220 -8.86 -22.47 5.65
C LEU A 220 -9.88 -23.38 6.34
N GLN A 221 -9.67 -23.69 7.63
CA GLN A 221 -10.62 -24.47 8.41
C GLN A 221 -11.98 -23.77 8.53
N GLU A 222 -12.01 -22.45 8.74
CA GLU A 222 -13.27 -21.68 8.79
C GLU A 222 -13.93 -21.56 7.42
N LYS A 223 -13.14 -21.40 6.35
CA LYS A 223 -13.65 -21.33 4.97
C LYS A 223 -14.36 -22.62 4.53
N SER A 224 -13.94 -23.77 5.04
CA SER A 224 -14.61 -25.07 4.78
C SER A 224 -15.91 -25.29 5.55
N LYS A 225 -16.23 -24.46 6.55
CA LYS A 225 -17.48 -24.57 7.31
C LYS A 225 -18.61 -23.84 6.59
N GLN A 226 -19.75 -24.51 6.42
CA GLN A 226 -20.92 -23.92 5.76
C GLN A 226 -21.54 -22.77 6.58
N ASP A 227 -21.48 -22.88 7.91
CA ASP A 227 -22.08 -22.01 8.91
C ASP A 227 -21.03 -21.24 9.75
N SER A 228 -19.83 -20.99 9.19
CA SER A 228 -18.81 -20.22 9.90
C SER A 228 -19.34 -18.85 10.33
N PHE A 229 -19.12 -18.51 11.60
CA PHE A 229 -19.38 -17.17 12.13
C PHE A 229 -18.62 -16.09 11.34
N TRP A 230 -17.44 -16.44 10.79
CA TRP A 230 -16.58 -15.54 10.02
C TRP A 230 -16.93 -15.46 8.55
N LYS A 231 -17.95 -16.21 8.10
CA LYS A 231 -18.32 -16.29 6.68
C LYS A 231 -18.53 -14.93 6.01
N PRO A 232 -19.19 -13.92 6.63
CA PRO A 232 -19.33 -12.60 6.02
C PRO A 232 -17.99 -11.91 5.74
N TYR A 233 -16.98 -12.12 6.60
CA TYR A 233 -15.63 -11.61 6.37
C TYR A 233 -14.86 -12.44 5.34
N LEU A 234 -14.91 -13.78 5.44
CA LEU A 234 -14.21 -14.66 4.51
C LEU A 234 -14.72 -14.52 3.07
N ASP A 235 -16.02 -14.27 2.91
CA ASP A 235 -16.65 -14.08 1.62
C ASP A 235 -16.15 -12.81 0.92
N VAL A 236 -15.81 -11.73 1.64
CA VAL A 236 -15.28 -10.51 1.02
C VAL A 236 -13.77 -10.56 0.77
N LEU A 237 -12.99 -11.49 1.32
CA LEU A 237 -11.55 -11.53 1.06
C LEU A 237 -11.25 -11.70 -0.44
N PRO A 238 -10.12 -11.14 -0.94
CA PRO A 238 -9.72 -11.28 -2.35
C PRO A 238 -9.76 -12.74 -2.78
N LYS A 239 -10.34 -13.03 -3.95
CA LYS A 239 -10.42 -14.40 -4.46
C LYS A 239 -9.10 -14.85 -5.05
N LEU A 240 -8.41 -13.93 -5.72
CA LEU A 240 -7.13 -14.15 -6.35
C LEU A 240 -6.10 -13.17 -5.78
N TYR A 241 -4.86 -13.61 -5.76
CA TYR A 241 -3.68 -12.78 -5.45
C TYR A 241 -2.75 -12.77 -6.67
N SER A 242 -3.31 -12.60 -7.86
CA SER A 242 -2.59 -12.64 -9.14
C SER A 242 -1.45 -11.61 -9.23
N SER A 243 -1.51 -10.54 -8.42
CA SER A 243 -0.46 -9.53 -8.31
C SER A 243 0.72 -9.91 -7.40
N PHE A 244 0.62 -11.01 -6.67
CA PHE A 244 1.69 -11.51 -5.82
C PHE A 244 2.63 -12.39 -6.65
N PRO A 245 3.95 -12.16 -6.63
CA PRO A 245 4.91 -12.87 -7.48
C PRO A 245 4.92 -14.39 -7.32
N ILE A 246 4.48 -14.91 -6.17
CA ILE A 246 4.41 -16.36 -5.95
C ILE A 246 3.36 -17.05 -6.85
N PHE A 247 2.42 -16.28 -7.43
CA PHE A 247 1.38 -16.76 -8.35
C PHE A 247 1.63 -16.31 -9.80
N PHE A 248 2.79 -15.70 -10.09
CA PHE A 248 3.12 -15.28 -11.45
C PHE A 248 3.33 -16.49 -12.36
N ASN A 249 2.86 -16.36 -13.60
CA ASN A 249 3.20 -17.27 -14.67
C ASN A 249 4.61 -16.97 -15.21
N ASP A 250 5.12 -17.82 -16.10
CA ASP A 250 6.47 -17.66 -16.67
C ASP A 250 6.64 -16.33 -17.44
N ASN A 251 5.58 -15.83 -18.08
CA ASN A 251 5.65 -14.54 -18.79
C ASN A 251 5.85 -13.37 -17.83
N ASP A 252 5.14 -13.35 -16.70
CA ASP A 252 5.31 -12.31 -15.66
C ASP A 252 6.67 -12.44 -14.96
N LEU A 253 7.16 -13.66 -14.73
CA LEU A 253 8.48 -13.89 -14.12
C LEU A 253 9.65 -13.46 -15.00
N GLU A 254 9.52 -13.51 -16.33
CA GLU A 254 10.57 -13.05 -17.25
C GLU A 254 10.87 -11.54 -17.09
N TRP A 255 9.90 -10.74 -16.63
CA TRP A 255 10.12 -9.32 -16.35
C TRP A 255 11.07 -9.05 -15.17
N LEU A 256 11.27 -10.06 -14.31
CA LEU A 256 12.21 -10.02 -13.18
C LEU A 256 13.58 -10.60 -13.53
N LYS A 257 13.85 -10.93 -14.79
CA LYS A 257 15.16 -11.43 -15.23
C LYS A 257 16.28 -10.44 -14.88
N GLY A 258 17.36 -10.98 -14.32
CA GLY A 258 18.49 -10.21 -13.80
C GLY A 258 18.30 -9.67 -12.39
N SER A 259 17.05 -9.51 -11.93
CA SER A 259 16.78 -9.04 -10.58
C SER A 259 17.09 -10.11 -9.53
N PRO A 260 17.80 -9.78 -8.42
CA PRO A 260 17.96 -10.69 -7.30
C PRO A 260 16.62 -11.01 -6.61
N PHE A 261 15.57 -10.23 -6.86
CA PHE A 261 14.23 -10.48 -6.37
C PHE A 261 13.64 -11.79 -6.90
N LEU A 262 13.95 -12.19 -8.15
CA LEU A 262 13.44 -13.44 -8.72
C LEU A 262 13.86 -14.66 -7.88
N LYS A 263 15.10 -14.67 -7.36
CA LYS A 263 15.58 -15.71 -6.45
C LYS A 263 14.80 -15.72 -5.13
N GLN A 264 14.44 -14.53 -4.61
CA GLN A 264 13.64 -14.41 -3.38
C GLN A 264 12.23 -14.96 -3.57
N VAL A 265 11.60 -14.71 -4.74
CA VAL A 265 10.28 -15.27 -5.08
C VAL A 265 10.34 -16.80 -5.12
N LYS A 266 11.32 -17.37 -5.82
CA LYS A 266 11.50 -18.83 -5.91
C LYS A 266 11.74 -19.46 -4.53
N GLN A 267 12.62 -18.87 -3.73
CA GLN A 267 12.87 -19.32 -2.36
C GLN A 267 11.59 -19.29 -1.51
N LYS A 268 10.81 -18.20 -1.61
CA LYS A 268 9.54 -18.08 -0.89
C LYS A 268 8.57 -19.22 -1.24
N ILE A 269 8.47 -19.59 -2.51
CA ILE A 269 7.62 -20.72 -2.95
C ILE A 269 8.12 -22.03 -2.36
N THR A 270 9.43 -22.28 -2.41
CA THR A 270 10.06 -23.48 -1.81
C THR A 270 9.77 -23.58 -0.32
N ASP A 271 9.96 -22.49 0.42
CA ASP A 271 9.73 -22.44 1.87
C ASP A 271 8.25 -22.66 2.21
N LEU A 272 7.34 -22.05 1.46
CA LEU A 272 5.89 -22.26 1.64
C LEU A 272 5.49 -23.70 1.35
N LYS A 273 6.08 -24.33 0.34
CA LYS A 273 5.83 -25.74 0.01
C LYS A 273 6.31 -26.66 1.12
N LYS A 274 7.49 -26.38 1.68
CA LYS A 274 8.00 -27.08 2.87
C LYS A 274 7.03 -26.94 4.05
N ASP A 275 6.64 -25.71 4.40
CA ASP A 275 5.67 -25.45 5.48
C ASP A 275 4.38 -26.27 5.29
N TYR A 276 3.82 -26.26 4.07
CA TYR A 276 2.60 -27.01 3.74
C TYR A 276 2.77 -28.52 3.89
N CYS A 277 3.86 -29.09 3.33
CA CYS A 277 4.15 -30.51 3.45
C CYS A 277 4.33 -30.95 4.91
N ASP A 278 5.09 -30.17 5.70
CA ASP A 278 5.33 -30.46 7.12
C ASP A 278 4.03 -30.45 7.93
N ILE A 279 3.14 -29.48 7.65
CA ILE A 279 1.80 -29.41 8.28
C ILE A 279 0.94 -30.61 7.89
N CYS A 280 0.86 -30.95 6.61
CA CYS A 280 0.08 -32.08 6.13
C CYS A 280 0.58 -33.43 6.67
N GLN A 281 1.88 -33.56 6.92
CA GLN A 281 2.45 -34.77 7.50
C GLN A 281 1.96 -35.00 8.95
N ILE A 282 1.89 -33.95 9.77
CA ILE A 282 1.47 -34.05 11.17
C ILE A 282 -0.05 -33.93 11.36
N ALA A 283 -0.75 -33.32 10.40
CA ALA A 283 -2.20 -33.19 10.35
C ALA A 283 -2.73 -33.62 8.98
N PRO A 284 -2.85 -34.93 8.69
CA PRO A 284 -3.31 -35.44 7.40
C PRO A 284 -4.69 -34.93 6.99
N GLU A 285 -5.55 -34.58 7.95
CA GLU A 285 -6.84 -33.94 7.68
C GLU A 285 -6.72 -32.61 6.92
N PHE A 286 -5.55 -31.94 6.99
CA PHE A 286 -5.28 -30.69 6.30
C PHE A 286 -5.09 -30.87 4.78
N LEU A 287 -4.86 -32.11 4.30
CA LEU A 287 -4.75 -32.45 2.87
C LEU A 287 -6.03 -32.16 2.07
N GLN A 288 -7.17 -31.91 2.74
CA GLN A 288 -8.39 -31.45 2.08
C GLN A 288 -8.22 -30.07 1.42
N HIS A 289 -7.23 -29.29 1.84
CA HIS A 289 -6.88 -27.99 1.27
C HIS A 289 -5.67 -28.15 0.37
N SER A 290 -5.74 -27.63 -0.85
CA SER A 290 -4.63 -27.62 -1.79
C SER A 290 -3.47 -26.70 -1.36
N PHE A 291 -2.30 -26.89 -1.96
CA PHE A 291 -1.16 -25.98 -1.78
C PHE A 291 -1.48 -24.55 -2.23
N ASP A 292 -2.27 -24.37 -3.29
CA ASP A 292 -2.65 -23.05 -3.78
C ASP A 292 -3.58 -22.32 -2.80
N GLU A 293 -4.53 -23.04 -2.19
CA GLU A 293 -5.37 -22.49 -1.11
C GLU A 293 -4.54 -22.14 0.13
N PHE A 294 -3.53 -22.95 0.47
CA PHE A 294 -2.57 -22.61 1.52
C PHE A 294 -1.80 -21.33 1.17
N CYS A 295 -1.25 -21.21 -0.03
CA CYS A 295 -0.58 -19.99 -0.49
C CYS A 295 -1.51 -18.78 -0.46
N TRP A 296 -2.77 -18.93 -0.87
CA TRP A 296 -3.79 -17.88 -0.78
C TRP A 296 -4.00 -17.43 0.68
N ALA A 297 -4.14 -18.37 1.61
CA ALA A 297 -4.32 -18.07 3.03
C ALA A 297 -3.06 -17.44 3.63
N ARG A 298 -1.87 -17.81 3.14
CA ARG A 298 -0.58 -17.25 3.54
C ARG A 298 -0.42 -15.80 3.11
N MET A 299 -0.79 -15.49 1.86
CA MET A 299 -0.73 -14.12 1.36
C MET A 299 -1.82 -13.24 1.96
N THR A 300 -2.99 -13.81 2.28
CA THR A 300 -4.02 -13.14 3.08
C THR A 300 -3.48 -12.74 4.45
N ALA A 301 -2.86 -13.68 5.18
CA ALA A 301 -2.29 -13.39 6.49
C ALA A 301 -1.14 -12.37 6.42
N SER A 302 -0.25 -12.45 5.42
CA SER A 302 0.87 -11.52 5.35
C SER A 302 0.46 -10.07 5.03
N SER A 303 -0.63 -9.89 4.28
CA SER A 303 -1.04 -8.58 3.77
C SER A 303 -2.06 -7.84 4.65
N ARG A 304 -2.78 -8.55 5.53
CA ARG A 304 -4.01 -8.01 6.18
C ARG A 304 -4.02 -8.02 7.71
N ILE A 305 -3.04 -8.63 8.37
CA ILE A 305 -3.05 -8.73 9.82
C ILE A 305 -2.48 -7.47 10.48
N PHE A 306 -3.06 -7.10 11.62
CA PHE A 306 -2.62 -5.98 12.45
C PHE A 306 -1.88 -6.52 13.66
N GLY A 307 -0.67 -6.00 13.90
CA GLY A 307 0.05 -6.24 15.15
C GLY A 307 -0.50 -5.34 16.25
N ILE A 308 -1.17 -5.91 17.24
CA ILE A 308 -1.87 -5.18 18.31
C ILE A 308 -1.38 -5.64 19.69
N ASN A 309 -1.76 -4.89 20.72
CA ASN A 309 -1.49 -5.23 22.11
C ASN A 309 -2.83 -5.34 22.86
N ILE A 310 -3.07 -6.48 23.52
CA ILE A 310 -4.26 -6.68 24.33
C ILE A 310 -3.83 -7.04 25.75
N LYS A 311 -4.23 -6.24 26.74
CA LYS A 311 -3.86 -6.42 28.15
C LYS A 311 -2.34 -6.58 28.37
N GLY A 312 -1.53 -5.84 27.61
CA GLY A 312 -0.07 -5.90 27.67
C GLY A 312 0.58 -7.03 26.87
N VAL A 313 -0.21 -7.93 26.27
CA VAL A 313 0.28 -9.03 25.44
C VAL A 313 0.20 -8.67 23.96
N LYS A 314 1.36 -8.72 23.27
CA LYS A 314 1.43 -8.55 21.82
C LYS A 314 0.78 -9.75 21.10
N THR A 315 -0.07 -9.47 20.13
CA THR A 315 -0.70 -10.45 19.25
C THR A 315 -0.87 -9.89 17.85
N ASP A 316 -1.28 -10.73 16.91
CA ASP A 316 -1.65 -10.35 15.56
C ASP A 316 -3.11 -10.75 15.31
N ALA A 317 -3.86 -9.93 14.57
CA ALA A 317 -5.25 -10.23 14.27
C ALA A 317 -5.69 -9.76 12.88
N PHE A 318 -6.62 -10.50 12.26
CA PHE A 318 -7.44 -9.93 11.21
C PHE A 318 -8.50 -9.02 11.84
N VAL A 319 -8.61 -7.82 11.30
CA VAL A 319 -9.61 -6.84 11.71
C VAL A 319 -10.46 -6.51 10.48
N PRO A 320 -11.65 -7.11 10.35
CA PRO A 320 -12.53 -6.85 9.21
C PRO A 320 -12.82 -5.36 9.04
N LEU A 321 -12.94 -4.90 7.80
CA LEU A 321 -13.11 -3.51 7.38
C LEU A 321 -11.88 -2.61 7.59
N ALA A 322 -11.11 -2.80 8.67
CA ALA A 322 -9.84 -2.10 8.86
C ALA A 322 -8.79 -2.52 7.79
N ASP A 323 -8.76 -3.80 7.45
CA ASP A 323 -7.86 -4.38 6.43
C ASP A 323 -8.23 -4.01 4.97
N MET A 324 -9.18 -3.08 4.79
CA MET A 324 -9.57 -2.54 3.49
C MET A 324 -9.00 -1.14 3.23
N LEU A 325 -8.38 -0.49 4.22
CA LEU A 325 -7.69 0.79 4.01
C LEU A 325 -6.41 0.55 3.22
N ASN A 326 -6.22 1.27 2.12
CA ASN A 326 -5.05 1.12 1.26
C ASN A 326 -3.83 1.88 1.79
N HIS A 327 -2.65 1.49 1.30
CA HIS A 327 -1.38 2.10 1.66
C HIS A 327 -1.19 3.50 1.04
N LYS A 328 -0.82 4.48 1.87
CA LYS A 328 -0.18 5.73 1.44
C LYS A 328 0.79 6.24 2.50
N ARG A 329 1.78 7.04 2.08
CA ARG A 329 2.62 7.84 2.96
C ARG A 329 2.58 9.31 2.51
N PRO A 330 2.29 10.27 3.40
CA PRO A 330 1.85 10.08 4.79
C PRO A 330 0.50 9.34 4.87
N LYS A 331 0.27 8.66 6.00
CA LYS A 331 -1.02 8.03 6.32
C LYS A 331 -2.00 9.08 6.83
N LEU A 332 -3.30 8.79 6.72
CA LEU A 332 -4.37 9.64 7.26
C LEU A 332 -4.93 9.11 8.58
N THR A 333 -4.41 7.98 9.08
CA THR A 333 -5.00 7.24 10.19
C THR A 333 -3.97 6.70 11.16
N SER A 334 -4.40 6.56 12.40
CA SER A 334 -3.72 5.82 13.46
C SER A 334 -4.69 4.83 14.10
N TRP A 335 -4.17 3.73 14.61
CA TRP A 335 -5.02 2.66 15.13
C TRP A 335 -4.40 1.96 16.33
N CYS A 336 -5.25 1.39 17.17
CA CYS A 336 -4.86 0.62 18.34
C CYS A 336 -5.96 -0.37 18.75
N TYR A 337 -5.63 -1.27 19.67
CA TYR A 337 -6.63 -2.00 20.44
C TYR A 337 -6.85 -1.28 21.77
N SER A 338 -8.11 -0.97 22.09
CA SER A 338 -8.51 -0.37 23.36
C SER A 338 -8.99 -1.46 24.31
N ASP A 339 -8.25 -1.68 25.40
CA ASP A 339 -8.69 -2.55 26.49
C ASP A 339 -9.94 -1.99 27.19
N GLU A 340 -10.10 -0.67 27.28
CA GLU A 340 -11.31 -0.06 27.87
C GLU A 340 -12.55 -0.38 27.03
N LYS A 341 -12.47 -0.20 25.71
CA LYS A 341 -13.59 -0.46 24.79
C LYS A 341 -13.67 -1.92 24.32
N GLN A 342 -12.71 -2.76 24.71
CA GLN A 342 -12.59 -4.17 24.30
C GLN A 342 -12.63 -4.36 22.77
N GLY A 343 -11.95 -3.51 22.01
CA GLY A 343 -11.97 -3.56 20.54
C GLY A 343 -10.89 -2.75 19.85
N PHE A 344 -10.77 -2.97 18.54
CA PHE A 344 -9.88 -2.23 17.66
C PHE A 344 -10.49 -0.89 17.25
N ILE A 345 -9.68 0.15 17.19
CA ILE A 345 -10.08 1.52 16.87
C ILE A 345 -9.18 2.07 15.77
N ILE A 346 -9.78 2.75 14.78
CA ILE A 346 -9.07 3.64 13.87
C ILE A 346 -9.52 5.08 14.13
N GLU A 347 -8.55 5.97 14.33
CA GLU A 347 -8.71 7.42 14.40
C GLU A 347 -8.05 8.10 13.18
N THR A 348 -8.54 9.27 12.80
CA THR A 348 -7.91 10.11 11.76
C THR A 348 -6.78 10.97 12.32
N ASP A 349 -5.71 11.14 11.55
CA ASP A 349 -4.60 12.04 11.88
C ASP A 349 -4.77 13.44 11.26
N GLU A 350 -5.69 13.60 10.30
CA GLU A 350 -6.00 14.85 9.60
C GLU A 350 -7.51 14.99 9.33
N ASN A 351 -7.95 16.16 8.86
CA ASN A 351 -9.32 16.34 8.34
C ASN A 351 -9.47 15.62 6.99
N ILE A 352 -10.60 14.95 6.77
CA ILE A 352 -10.89 14.19 5.54
C ILE A 352 -12.19 14.70 4.93
N GLU A 353 -12.17 15.02 3.65
CA GLU A 353 -13.34 15.52 2.91
C GLU A 353 -14.29 14.39 2.50
N LYS A 354 -15.59 14.70 2.33
CA LYS A 354 -16.57 13.74 1.77
C LYS A 354 -16.08 13.24 0.41
N GLY A 355 -16.11 11.93 0.22
CA GLY A 355 -15.69 11.24 -1.01
C GLY A 355 -14.20 10.88 -1.06
N GLN A 356 -13.36 11.46 -0.19
CA GLN A 356 -11.93 11.19 -0.17
C GLN A 356 -11.61 9.77 0.31
N MET A 357 -10.67 9.11 -0.36
CA MET A 357 -10.13 7.82 0.06
C MET A 357 -9.29 7.96 1.33
N ILE A 358 -9.53 7.08 2.30
CA ILE A 358 -8.87 7.04 3.59
C ILE A 358 -7.73 6.02 3.51
N PHE A 359 -6.50 6.51 3.68
CA PHE A 359 -5.30 5.70 3.60
C PHE A 359 -4.70 5.41 5.00
N ASP A 360 -4.15 4.22 5.16
CA ASP A 360 -3.24 3.86 6.25
C ASP A 360 -1.81 3.69 5.71
N SER A 361 -0.83 3.49 6.58
CA SER A 361 0.52 3.09 6.20
C SER A 361 0.84 1.69 6.68
N TYR A 362 1.21 0.81 5.75
CA TYR A 362 1.77 -0.51 6.05
C TYR A 362 3.25 -0.42 6.54
N GLY A 363 3.74 0.80 6.77
CA GLY A 363 5.11 1.12 7.19
C GLY A 363 6.02 1.53 6.04
N SER A 364 7.26 1.89 6.40
CA SER A 364 8.34 2.15 5.44
C SER A 364 8.99 0.83 5.03
N LYS A 365 8.79 0.38 3.79
CA LYS A 365 9.34 -0.88 3.26
C LYS A 365 9.88 -0.68 1.84
N CYS A 366 10.87 -1.47 1.44
CA CYS A 366 11.34 -1.54 0.06
C CYS A 366 10.26 -2.17 -0.86
N ASN A 367 10.34 -1.89 -2.16
CA ASN A 367 9.42 -2.45 -3.14
C ASN A 367 9.49 -3.97 -3.24
N SER A 368 10.65 -4.60 -2.99
CA SER A 368 10.74 -6.07 -2.90
C SER A 368 9.83 -6.64 -1.80
N ARG A 369 9.77 -5.97 -0.64
CA ARG A 369 8.87 -6.38 0.46
C ARG A 369 7.41 -6.09 0.17
N PHE A 370 7.10 -4.94 -0.42
CA PHE A 370 5.73 -4.62 -0.83
C PHE A 370 5.22 -5.62 -1.87
N LEU A 371 6.00 -5.88 -2.91
CA LEU A 371 5.55 -6.76 -3.98
C LEU A 371 5.40 -8.20 -3.49
N LEU A 372 6.37 -8.72 -2.72
CA LEU A 372 6.34 -10.11 -2.25
C LEU A 372 5.22 -10.40 -1.25
N ASN A 373 4.85 -9.44 -0.40
CA ASN A 373 3.93 -9.68 0.72
C ASN A 373 2.59 -8.94 0.62
N TYR A 374 2.46 -8.00 -0.31
CA TYR A 374 1.25 -7.19 -0.52
C TYR A 374 0.82 -7.08 -1.98
N GLY A 375 1.63 -7.54 -2.95
CA GLY A 375 1.24 -7.60 -4.36
C GLY A 375 1.20 -6.26 -5.09
N PHE A 376 1.96 -5.25 -4.62
CA PHE A 376 2.10 -3.96 -5.29
C PHE A 376 3.48 -3.36 -5.05
N VAL A 377 3.83 -2.32 -5.80
CA VAL A 377 5.02 -1.49 -5.56
C VAL A 377 4.64 -0.03 -5.38
N VAL A 378 5.49 0.74 -4.72
CA VAL A 378 5.34 2.19 -4.58
C VAL A 378 6.28 2.88 -5.56
N GLU A 379 5.73 3.77 -6.38
CA GLU A 379 6.52 4.64 -7.27
C GLU A 379 7.41 5.58 -6.43
N ASP A 380 8.65 5.80 -6.89
CA ASP A 380 9.67 6.63 -6.21
C ASP A 380 9.85 6.36 -4.70
N ASN A 381 9.80 5.08 -4.34
CA ASN A 381 9.99 4.63 -2.97
C ASN A 381 11.44 4.79 -2.49
N ASN A 382 11.66 5.74 -1.58
CA ASN A 382 12.97 6.01 -0.98
C ASN A 382 13.46 4.93 -0.01
N ALA A 383 12.62 3.96 0.36
CA ALA A 383 13.01 2.82 1.18
C ALA A 383 13.47 1.60 0.36
N ASN A 384 13.67 1.75 -0.95
CA ASN A 384 14.15 0.67 -1.81
C ASN A 384 15.53 0.17 -1.41
N GLU A 385 15.72 -1.14 -1.53
CA GLU A 385 16.99 -1.83 -1.32
C GLU A 385 17.24 -2.82 -2.46
N VAL A 386 18.50 -3.15 -2.74
CA VAL A 386 18.89 -4.20 -3.70
C VAL A 386 19.89 -5.15 -3.06
N ASN A 387 19.71 -6.45 -3.28
CA ASN A 387 20.67 -7.46 -2.83
C ASN A 387 21.82 -7.56 -3.83
N VAL A 388 23.05 -7.44 -3.34
CA VAL A 388 24.28 -7.74 -4.09
C VAL A 388 25.02 -8.90 -3.44
N TYR A 389 25.82 -9.62 -4.22
CA TYR A 389 26.61 -10.74 -3.74
C TYR A 389 28.09 -10.41 -3.89
N VAL A 390 28.85 -10.57 -2.81
CA VAL A 390 30.30 -10.54 -2.84
C VAL A 390 30.78 -11.95 -3.09
N GLU A 391 31.44 -12.15 -4.22
CA GLU A 391 32.05 -13.42 -4.61
C GLU A 391 33.58 -13.35 -4.44
N PRO A 392 34.26 -14.48 -4.19
CA PRO A 392 35.71 -14.49 -4.11
C PRO A 392 36.30 -14.32 -5.52
N ASP A 393 37.07 -13.25 -5.74
CA ASP A 393 37.92 -13.12 -6.93
C ASP A 393 39.21 -13.93 -6.70
N GLY A 394 39.10 -15.26 -6.75
CA GLY A 394 40.19 -16.19 -6.46
C GLY A 394 40.46 -16.42 -4.96
N SER A 395 41.69 -16.79 -4.60
CA SER A 395 42.05 -17.07 -3.21
C SER A 395 42.14 -15.78 -2.40
N ILE A 396 41.42 -15.69 -1.28
CA ILE A 396 41.51 -14.56 -0.35
C ILE A 396 42.84 -14.65 0.42
N PRO A 397 43.74 -13.66 0.28
CA PRO A 397 44.98 -13.66 1.04
C PRO A 397 44.71 -13.65 2.53
N PHE A 398 45.48 -14.44 3.28
CA PHE A 398 45.40 -14.52 4.73
C PHE A 398 44.01 -14.89 5.28
N ILE A 399 43.25 -15.73 4.55
CA ILE A 399 41.88 -16.09 4.94
C ILE A 399 41.78 -16.57 6.40
N GLN A 400 42.69 -17.43 6.85
CA GLN A 400 42.71 -17.92 8.23
C GLN A 400 42.92 -16.80 9.26
N LEU A 401 43.79 -15.83 8.98
CA LEU A 401 44.00 -14.66 9.85
C LEU A 401 42.78 -13.74 9.82
N LYS A 402 42.15 -13.54 8.66
CA LYS A 402 40.92 -12.74 8.52
C LYS A 402 39.75 -13.41 9.26
N GLU A 403 39.60 -14.73 9.16
CA GLU A 403 38.59 -15.51 9.90
C GLU A 403 38.83 -15.47 11.41
N ALA A 404 40.08 -15.65 11.84
CA ALA A 404 40.46 -15.52 13.24
C ALA A 404 40.17 -14.11 13.79
N PHE A 405 40.39 -13.09 12.96
CA PHE A 405 40.11 -11.70 13.30
C PHE A 405 38.63 -11.43 13.53
N ILE A 406 37.77 -11.92 12.61
CA ILE A 406 36.32 -11.72 12.70
C ILE A 406 35.64 -12.73 13.62
N LYS A 407 36.37 -13.75 14.06
CA LYS A 407 35.88 -14.89 14.87
C LYS A 407 34.70 -15.60 14.20
N GLU A 408 34.73 -15.68 12.88
CA GLU A 408 33.69 -16.25 12.03
C GLU A 408 34.35 -16.83 10.78
N THR A 409 33.80 -17.93 10.27
CA THR A 409 34.19 -18.47 8.96
C THR A 409 33.72 -17.52 7.86
N LEU A 410 34.59 -17.19 6.92
CA LEU A 410 34.25 -16.36 5.78
C LEU A 410 33.46 -17.19 4.76
N THR A 411 32.15 -17.31 4.98
CA THR A 411 31.27 -17.98 4.03
C THR A 411 30.99 -17.07 2.83
N LEU A 412 31.48 -17.46 1.67
CA LEU A 412 31.21 -16.80 0.39
C LEU A 412 30.49 -17.76 -0.58
N PRO A 413 29.62 -17.24 -1.47
CA PRO A 413 29.26 -15.83 -1.65
C PRO A 413 28.45 -15.26 -0.47
N LYS A 414 28.70 -13.99 -0.12
CA LYS A 414 27.99 -13.30 0.97
C LYS A 414 27.08 -12.21 0.40
N SER A 415 25.82 -12.20 0.82
CA SER A 415 24.84 -11.21 0.36
C SER A 415 24.84 -9.96 1.22
N PHE A 416 24.77 -8.79 0.59
CA PHE A 416 24.60 -7.50 1.23
C PHE A 416 23.42 -6.75 0.63
N ARG A 417 22.78 -5.90 1.44
CA ARG A 417 21.65 -5.06 1.02
C ARG A 417 22.15 -3.63 0.84
N LEU A 418 22.02 -3.12 -0.38
CA LEU A 418 22.36 -1.75 -0.71
C LEU A 418 21.11 -0.87 -0.70
N VAL A 419 21.24 0.37 -0.20
CA VAL A 419 20.24 1.44 -0.14
C VAL A 419 20.92 2.74 -0.60
N ILE A 420 20.18 3.77 -1.00
CA ILE A 420 20.79 5.08 -1.34
C ILE A 420 21.02 5.87 -0.05
N ASP A 421 21.98 5.42 0.74
CA ASP A 421 22.47 6.12 1.93
C ASP A 421 23.84 5.54 2.33
N PRO A 422 24.95 6.17 1.91
CA PRO A 422 26.31 5.75 2.30
C PRO A 422 26.59 5.68 3.81
N ASP A 423 25.79 6.36 4.64
CA ASP A 423 25.92 6.34 6.10
C ASP A 423 25.00 5.31 6.78
N ASP A 424 24.14 4.62 6.00
CA ASP A 424 23.32 3.53 6.54
C ASP A 424 24.21 2.41 7.08
N VAL A 425 23.83 1.86 8.23
CA VAL A 425 24.61 0.83 8.93
C VAL A 425 24.88 -0.37 8.03
N MET A 426 23.94 -0.78 7.18
CA MET A 426 24.11 -1.91 6.27
C MET A 426 25.17 -1.62 5.20
N ILE A 427 25.31 -0.36 4.79
CA ILE A 427 26.32 0.06 3.83
C ILE A 427 27.69 0.14 4.47
N LEU A 428 27.78 0.66 5.69
CA LEU A 428 29.00 0.65 6.47
C LEU A 428 29.49 -0.79 6.70
N ASP A 429 28.56 -1.72 6.97
CA ASP A 429 28.86 -3.15 7.11
C ASP A 429 29.41 -3.74 5.81
N PHE A 430 28.79 -3.41 4.67
CA PHE A 430 29.22 -3.84 3.33
C PHE A 430 30.62 -3.32 2.99
N MET A 431 30.87 -2.02 3.16
CA MET A 431 32.19 -1.41 2.94
C MET A 431 33.25 -2.00 3.86
N SER A 432 32.93 -2.16 5.14
CA SER A 432 33.85 -2.73 6.13
C SER A 432 34.24 -4.15 5.76
N PHE A 433 33.28 -4.97 5.30
CA PHE A 433 33.56 -6.31 4.81
C PHE A 433 34.50 -6.28 3.60
N ILE A 434 34.26 -5.38 2.64
CA ILE A 434 35.11 -5.28 1.45
C ILE A 434 36.52 -4.83 1.83
N ARG A 435 36.68 -3.84 2.72
CA ARG A 435 37.98 -3.41 3.24
C ARG A 435 38.80 -4.59 3.78
N LEU A 436 38.16 -5.49 4.52
CA LEU A 436 38.82 -6.68 5.06
C LEU A 436 39.33 -7.61 3.95
N ILE A 437 38.46 -7.95 2.99
CA ILE A 437 38.80 -8.96 1.98
C ILE A 437 39.86 -8.45 1.01
N VAL A 438 39.90 -7.15 0.72
CA VAL A 438 40.88 -6.56 -0.21
C VAL A 438 42.26 -6.32 0.40
N ILE A 439 42.47 -6.53 1.70
CA ILE A 439 43.81 -6.48 2.31
C ILE A 439 44.70 -7.57 1.72
N LYS A 440 45.83 -7.15 1.13
CA LYS A 440 46.86 -8.02 0.53
C LYS A 440 48.21 -7.96 1.24
N ASP A 441 48.41 -7.01 2.15
CA ASP A 441 49.62 -6.90 2.97
C ASP A 441 49.38 -7.46 4.38
N GLU A 442 50.23 -8.40 4.79
CA GLU A 442 50.18 -9.01 6.12
C GLU A 442 50.40 -7.98 7.23
N ASN A 443 51.27 -6.98 7.01
CA ASN A 443 51.53 -5.94 8.00
C ASN A 443 50.32 -5.01 8.20
N GLU A 444 49.58 -4.71 7.14
CA GLU A 444 48.33 -3.94 7.22
C GLU A 444 47.29 -4.71 8.04
N LEU A 445 47.18 -6.03 7.82
CA LEU A 445 46.31 -6.91 8.61
C LEU A 445 46.75 -7.01 10.07
N ILE A 446 48.05 -7.16 10.35
CA ILE A 446 48.61 -7.23 11.71
C ILE A 446 48.43 -5.90 12.44
N ASN A 447 48.64 -4.77 11.78
CA ASN A 447 48.40 -3.45 12.37
C ASN A 447 46.94 -3.23 12.72
N LEU A 448 46.03 -3.77 11.90
CA LEU A 448 44.60 -3.78 12.16
C LEU A 448 44.25 -4.67 13.37
N LEU A 449 44.92 -5.84 13.49
CA LEU A 449 44.82 -6.75 14.64
C LEU A 449 45.34 -6.12 15.95
N GLY A 450 46.45 -5.40 15.90
CA GLY A 450 47.12 -4.84 17.08
C GLY A 450 46.42 -3.64 17.73
N LYS A 451 45.44 -3.03 17.06
CA LYS A 451 44.77 -1.80 17.52
C LYS A 451 43.50 -2.01 18.37
N SER A 452 43.01 -3.23 18.59
CA SER A 452 41.80 -3.46 19.41
C SER A 452 41.65 -4.87 19.99
N SER A 453 41.21 -4.97 21.25
CA SER A 453 40.83 -6.24 21.92
C SER A 453 39.40 -6.72 21.60
N TYR A 454 38.57 -5.89 20.97
CA TYR A 454 37.20 -6.23 20.58
C TYR A 454 36.85 -5.56 19.24
N PHE A 455 36.97 -6.32 18.15
CA PHE A 455 36.68 -5.84 16.81
C PHE A 455 35.38 -6.46 16.27
N LYS A 456 34.52 -5.63 15.66
CA LYS A 456 33.37 -6.10 14.89
C LYS A 456 33.67 -5.84 13.40
N PRO A 457 33.53 -6.84 12.51
CA PRO A 457 33.78 -6.70 11.07
C PRO A 457 32.96 -5.58 10.43
N THR A 458 31.83 -5.26 11.04
CA THR A 458 30.91 -4.17 10.69
C THR A 458 31.44 -2.76 11.00
N LYS A 459 32.66 -2.65 11.54
CA LYS A 459 33.25 -1.38 11.99
C LYS A 459 34.70 -1.22 11.52
N ILE A 460 35.07 -1.82 10.39
CA ILE A 460 36.38 -1.57 9.78
C ILE A 460 36.37 -0.15 9.23
N SER A 461 37.02 0.75 9.96
CA SER A 461 37.25 2.13 9.52
C SER A 461 38.29 2.17 8.39
N PHE A 462 38.66 3.38 7.97
CA PHE A 462 39.74 3.61 7.01
C PHE A 462 41.01 2.83 7.40
N VAL A 463 41.51 2.02 6.46
CA VAL A 463 42.75 1.25 6.63
C VAL A 463 43.92 1.99 5.98
N GLY A 464 43.74 2.42 4.73
CA GLY A 464 44.72 3.17 3.94
C GLY A 464 44.17 3.54 2.55
N ILE A 465 44.86 4.43 1.84
CA ILE A 465 44.41 4.92 0.51
C ILE A 465 44.31 3.77 -0.49
N GLN A 466 45.33 2.90 -0.53
CA GLN A 466 45.35 1.76 -1.45
C GLN A 466 44.23 0.77 -1.13
N ASN A 467 43.91 0.58 0.15
CA ASN A 467 42.78 -0.23 0.58
C ASN A 467 41.43 0.40 0.18
N GLU A 468 41.24 1.72 0.35
CA GLU A 468 40.02 2.40 -0.11
C GLU A 468 39.87 2.31 -1.63
N LEU A 469 40.94 2.55 -2.39
CA LEU A 469 40.91 2.40 -3.85
C LEU A 469 40.56 0.96 -4.25
N ALA A 470 41.13 -0.05 -3.59
CA ALA A 470 40.80 -1.45 -3.84
C ALA A 470 39.34 -1.77 -3.48
N MET A 471 38.83 -1.22 -2.37
CA MET A 471 37.44 -1.38 -1.96
C MET A 471 36.48 -0.77 -2.97
N TRP A 472 36.72 0.47 -3.40
CA TRP A 472 35.85 1.15 -4.38
C TRP A 472 35.88 0.49 -5.75
N ASN A 473 37.04 0.02 -6.21
CA ASN A 473 37.13 -0.79 -7.43
C ASN A 473 36.28 -2.07 -7.31
N HIS A 474 36.29 -2.71 -6.14
CA HIS A 474 35.50 -3.92 -5.91
C HIS A 474 33.99 -3.63 -5.87
N ILE A 475 33.56 -2.54 -5.24
CA ILE A 475 32.15 -2.08 -5.25
C ILE A 475 31.71 -1.76 -6.68
N GLU A 476 32.52 -1.03 -7.45
CA GLU A 476 32.25 -0.71 -8.85
C GLU A 476 32.04 -1.98 -9.69
N ASN A 477 32.93 -2.97 -9.56
CA ASN A 477 32.81 -4.25 -10.26
C ASN A 477 31.54 -5.02 -9.88
N ILE A 478 31.17 -5.05 -8.59
CA ILE A 478 29.92 -5.66 -8.13
C ILE A 478 28.71 -4.97 -8.77
N CYS A 479 28.68 -3.63 -8.78
CA CYS A 479 27.59 -2.87 -9.38
C CYS A 479 27.50 -3.10 -10.89
N ILE A 480 28.62 -3.08 -11.62
CA ILE A 480 28.67 -3.36 -13.06
C ILE A 480 28.18 -4.78 -13.35
N HIS A 481 28.67 -5.77 -12.60
CA HIS A 481 28.25 -7.15 -12.77
C HIS A 481 26.75 -7.32 -12.55
N ALA A 482 26.20 -6.73 -11.49
CA ALA A 482 24.77 -6.76 -11.18
C ALA A 482 23.93 -6.07 -12.27
N LEU A 483 24.34 -4.87 -12.73
CA LEU A 483 23.67 -4.15 -13.82
C LEU A 483 23.64 -4.95 -15.11
N ASN A 484 24.72 -5.66 -15.44
CA ASN A 484 24.82 -6.51 -16.63
C ASN A 484 23.92 -7.75 -16.60
N GLN A 485 23.35 -8.11 -15.45
CA GLN A 485 22.37 -9.21 -15.37
C GLN A 485 20.99 -8.80 -15.91
N TYR A 486 20.66 -7.51 -15.90
CA TYR A 486 19.38 -7.02 -16.38
C TYR A 486 19.34 -6.96 -17.91
N PRO A 487 18.21 -7.33 -18.54
CA PRO A 487 18.07 -7.28 -20.00
C PRO A 487 18.01 -5.85 -20.56
N THR A 488 17.76 -4.86 -19.70
CA THR A 488 17.55 -3.46 -20.07
C THR A 488 18.24 -2.49 -19.11
N THR A 489 18.66 -1.35 -19.63
CA THR A 489 19.19 -0.23 -18.84
C THR A 489 18.07 0.53 -18.12
N LEU A 490 18.45 1.42 -17.19
CA LEU A 490 17.48 2.26 -16.48
C LEU A 490 16.76 3.23 -17.45
N GLU A 491 17.47 3.76 -18.44
CA GLU A 491 16.93 4.66 -19.45
C GLU A 491 15.92 3.93 -20.34
N GLN A 492 16.23 2.71 -20.79
CA GLN A 492 15.32 1.88 -21.56
C GLN A 492 14.05 1.56 -20.77
N ASP A 493 14.17 1.24 -19.47
CA ASP A 493 13.01 0.99 -18.62
C ASP A 493 12.11 2.21 -18.43
N ASN A 494 12.70 3.41 -18.31
CA ASN A 494 11.93 4.65 -18.26
C ASN A 494 11.14 4.87 -19.56
N GLU A 495 11.71 4.53 -20.71
CA GLU A 495 11.00 4.63 -22.00
C GLU A 495 9.89 3.58 -22.14
N ILE A 496 10.13 2.33 -21.70
CA ILE A 496 9.10 1.29 -21.66
C ILE A 496 7.91 1.74 -20.81
N LEU A 497 8.17 2.32 -19.63
CA LEU A 497 7.12 2.77 -18.70
C LEU A 497 6.24 3.88 -19.29
N LYS A 498 6.79 4.71 -20.20
CA LYS A 498 6.06 5.83 -20.83
C LYS A 498 5.24 5.40 -22.05
N ILE A 499 5.75 4.44 -22.83
CA ILE A 499 5.27 4.20 -24.20
C ILE A 499 4.48 2.89 -24.32
N CYS A 500 4.78 1.89 -23.48
CA CYS A 500 4.14 0.57 -23.57
C CYS A 500 2.87 0.49 -22.71
N GLU A 501 1.85 -0.17 -23.25
CA GLU A 501 0.72 -0.63 -22.45
C GLU A 501 1.15 -1.88 -21.68
N LEU A 502 1.17 -1.79 -20.35
CA LEU A 502 1.67 -2.83 -19.45
C LEU A 502 0.54 -3.37 -18.59
N THR A 503 0.57 -4.68 -18.32
CA THR A 503 -0.28 -5.24 -17.26
C THR A 503 0.19 -4.72 -15.89
N THR A 504 -0.67 -4.82 -14.87
CA THR A 504 -0.31 -4.44 -13.49
C THR A 504 0.94 -5.17 -13.00
N ASN A 505 1.07 -6.47 -13.29
CA ASN A 505 2.22 -7.27 -12.88
C ASN A 505 3.51 -6.80 -13.58
N GLN A 506 3.44 -6.57 -14.89
CA GLN A 506 4.57 -6.07 -15.66
C GLN A 506 5.02 -4.69 -15.18
N LYS A 507 4.07 -3.78 -14.90
CA LYS A 507 4.36 -2.47 -14.33
C LYS A 507 5.03 -2.59 -12.96
N ASN A 508 4.54 -3.48 -12.09
CA ASN A 508 5.14 -3.74 -10.77
C ASN A 508 6.59 -4.25 -10.89
N CYS A 509 6.83 -5.23 -11.78
CA CYS A 509 8.17 -5.76 -12.04
C CYS A 509 9.12 -4.69 -12.59
N LEU A 510 8.64 -3.86 -13.53
CA LEU A 510 9.42 -2.80 -14.15
C LEU A 510 9.85 -1.74 -13.13
N ILE A 511 8.91 -1.24 -12.31
CA ILE A 511 9.23 -0.26 -11.26
C ILE A 511 10.19 -0.84 -10.22
N LEU A 512 10.03 -2.12 -9.85
CA LEU A 512 10.94 -2.79 -8.91
C LEU A 512 12.37 -2.80 -9.47
N ARG A 513 12.58 -3.32 -10.69
CA ARG A 513 13.93 -3.40 -11.28
C ARG A 513 14.54 -2.03 -11.58
N MET A 514 13.72 -1.02 -11.86
CA MET A 514 14.18 0.36 -11.97
C MET A 514 14.70 0.87 -10.63
N GLY A 515 14.01 0.61 -9.52
CA GLY A 515 14.47 0.95 -8.17
C GLY A 515 15.81 0.30 -7.83
N GLU A 516 15.98 -0.97 -8.16
CA GLU A 516 17.25 -1.70 -7.99
C GLU A 516 18.38 -1.05 -8.82
N LYS A 517 18.14 -0.79 -10.11
CA LYS A 517 19.12 -0.13 -10.99
C LYS A 517 19.48 1.28 -10.53
N LYS A 518 18.54 2.06 -9.99
CA LYS A 518 18.81 3.38 -9.41
C LYS A 518 19.86 3.28 -8.28
N ILE A 519 19.73 2.31 -7.38
CA ILE A 519 20.69 2.08 -6.29
C ILE A 519 22.06 1.66 -6.84
N LEU A 520 22.09 0.72 -7.79
CA LEU A 520 23.34 0.24 -8.39
C LEU A 520 24.09 1.36 -9.14
N ASN A 521 23.37 2.16 -9.93
CA ASN A 521 23.95 3.31 -10.63
C ASN A 521 24.46 4.39 -9.66
N PHE A 522 23.76 4.62 -8.54
CA PHE A 522 24.24 5.52 -7.50
C PHE A 522 25.61 5.10 -6.99
N TYR A 523 25.80 3.83 -6.60
CA TYR A 523 27.09 3.35 -6.12
C TYR A 523 28.16 3.26 -7.20
N LEU A 524 27.80 3.02 -8.46
CA LEU A 524 28.73 3.09 -9.58
C LEU A 524 29.28 4.52 -9.74
N GLN A 525 28.41 5.52 -9.78
CA GLN A 525 28.81 6.94 -9.87
C GLN A 525 29.58 7.38 -8.63
N PHE A 526 29.15 6.95 -7.45
CA PHE A 526 29.81 7.27 -6.19
C PHE A 526 31.22 6.68 -6.15
N SER A 527 31.42 5.43 -6.58
CA SER A 527 32.74 4.80 -6.68
C SER A 527 33.67 5.59 -7.59
N GLN A 528 33.18 6.02 -8.77
CA GLN A 528 33.96 6.84 -9.70
C GLN A 528 34.37 8.20 -9.12
N GLN A 529 33.49 8.82 -8.32
CA GLN A 529 33.83 10.04 -7.58
C GLN A 529 34.90 9.77 -6.52
N MET A 530 34.79 8.66 -5.79
CA MET A 530 35.78 8.26 -4.78
C MET A 530 37.14 7.96 -5.41
N HIS A 531 37.19 7.32 -6.59
CA HIS A 531 38.42 7.11 -7.33
C HIS A 531 39.11 8.42 -7.70
N LYS A 532 38.36 9.39 -8.25
CA LYS A 532 38.89 10.73 -8.54
C LYS A 532 39.37 11.44 -7.28
N LEU A 533 38.62 11.30 -6.18
CA LEU A 533 38.96 11.88 -4.90
C LEU A 533 40.31 11.31 -4.43
N PHE A 534 40.39 10.01 -4.17
CA PHE A 534 41.59 9.35 -3.61
C PHE A 534 42.83 9.39 -4.51
N SER A 535 42.66 9.46 -5.84
CA SER A 535 43.79 9.55 -6.77
C SER A 535 44.46 10.93 -6.78
N ASN A 536 43.77 11.98 -6.30
CA ASN A 536 44.26 13.36 -6.29
C ASN A 536 44.85 13.78 -4.93
N PHE A 537 44.96 12.90 -3.95
CA PHE A 537 45.53 13.24 -2.64
C PHE A 537 47.06 13.23 -2.67
N ASP A 538 47.65 14.26 -2.07
CA ASP A 538 49.06 14.24 -1.68
C ASP A 538 49.24 13.44 -0.38
N PHE A 539 50.26 12.58 -0.36
CA PHE A 539 50.53 11.58 0.69
C PHE A 539 50.75 12.23 2.07
N VAL A 540 51.21 13.47 2.10
CA VAL A 540 51.58 14.21 3.32
C VAL A 540 50.36 14.73 4.10
N GLU A 541 49.26 15.08 3.44
CA GLU A 541 48.06 15.60 4.10
C GLU A 541 47.24 14.49 4.79
N LEU A 542 47.34 13.25 4.29
CA LEU A 542 46.66 12.07 4.85
C LEU A 542 47.29 11.51 6.13
N ILE A 543 48.61 11.59 6.29
CA ILE A 543 49.31 11.11 7.51
C ILE A 543 48.83 11.86 8.76
N LYS A 544 48.48 13.14 8.62
CA LYS A 544 47.92 13.94 9.72
C LYS A 544 46.50 13.52 10.10
N PHE A 545 45.75 12.90 9.18
CA PHE A 545 44.36 12.50 9.38
C PHE A 545 44.21 11.18 10.15
N GLN A 546 45.14 10.22 9.95
CA GLN A 546 45.15 8.92 10.64
C GLN A 546 45.22 9.03 12.18
N GLN A 547 45.50 10.20 12.75
CA GLN A 547 45.69 10.40 14.19
C GLN A 547 44.42 10.76 14.99
N THR A 548 43.25 10.95 14.37
CA THR A 548 42.01 11.29 15.11
C THR A 548 40.98 10.15 15.08
N GLN A 549 40.75 9.55 16.25
CA GLN A 549 40.07 8.25 16.45
C GLN A 549 38.53 8.28 16.46
N GLU A 550 37.88 9.39 16.11
CA GLU A 550 36.42 9.47 16.21
C GLU A 550 35.85 10.03 14.92
N ASN A 551 35.29 9.16 14.07
CA ASN A 551 34.26 9.49 13.09
C ASN A 551 33.65 8.20 12.51
N TYR A 552 32.48 7.83 13.02
CA TYR A 552 31.75 6.62 12.61
C TYR A 552 30.84 6.83 11.38
N HIS A 553 30.75 8.04 10.83
CA HIS A 553 29.94 8.38 9.65
C HIS A 553 30.85 8.69 8.44
N TYR A 554 30.60 8.04 7.30
CA TYR A 554 31.42 8.16 6.09
C TYR A 554 31.30 9.54 5.45
N PHE A 555 30.13 10.18 5.49
CA PHE A 555 30.02 11.59 5.09
C PHE A 555 30.68 12.56 6.07
N SER A 556 30.69 12.28 7.38
CA SER A 556 31.45 13.12 8.32
C SER A 556 32.96 13.00 8.07
N TYR A 557 33.41 11.80 7.67
CA TYR A 557 34.75 11.54 7.17
C TYR A 557 35.06 12.29 5.86
N LEU A 558 34.18 12.21 4.84
CA LEU A 558 34.33 12.96 3.58
C LEU A 558 34.23 14.48 3.76
N ASN A 559 33.33 14.95 4.62
CA ASN A 559 33.17 16.37 4.95
C ASN A 559 34.37 16.91 5.72
N LYS A 560 34.94 16.12 6.65
CA LYS A 560 36.18 16.50 7.35
C LYS A 560 37.35 16.57 6.38
N ILE A 561 37.50 15.58 5.51
CA ILE A 561 38.50 15.56 4.43
C ILE A 561 38.35 16.78 3.52
N THR A 562 37.15 17.07 3.01
CA THR A 562 36.92 18.19 2.09
C THR A 562 37.02 19.57 2.75
N ASN A 563 36.65 19.70 4.03
CA ASN A 563 36.79 20.94 4.79
C ASN A 563 38.25 21.19 5.24
N ASP A 564 38.98 20.17 5.72
CA ASP A 564 40.37 20.30 6.19
C ASP A 564 41.34 20.64 5.04
N LEU A 565 41.00 20.27 3.80
CA LEU A 565 41.84 20.46 2.60
C LEU A 565 41.56 21.75 1.83
N LYS A 566 40.65 22.62 2.29
CA LYS A 566 40.22 23.83 1.56
C LYS A 566 39.94 23.59 0.06
N ILE A 567 39.34 22.46 -0.30
CA ILE A 567 38.99 22.18 -1.70
C ILE A 567 37.91 23.19 -2.12
N GLN A 568 38.29 24.16 -2.96
CA GLN A 568 37.46 25.31 -3.35
C GLN A 568 36.20 24.96 -4.16
N ASN A 569 35.93 23.68 -4.45
CA ASN A 569 34.78 23.26 -5.23
C ASN A 569 33.82 22.36 -4.45
N ARG A 570 33.05 22.96 -3.53
CA ARG A 570 31.86 22.35 -2.91
C ARG A 570 30.79 21.89 -3.92
N LYS A 571 30.83 22.38 -5.17
CA LYS A 571 29.86 22.06 -6.23
C LYS A 571 30.03 20.68 -6.88
N LEU A 572 31.13 19.97 -6.62
CA LEU A 572 31.39 18.63 -7.20
C LEU A 572 30.88 17.47 -6.33
N LEU A 573 30.33 17.76 -5.14
CA LEU A 573 29.95 16.78 -4.10
C LEU A 573 28.46 16.83 -3.71
N LEU A 574 27.67 17.72 -4.32
CA LEU A 574 26.21 17.75 -4.30
C LEU A 574 25.71 17.29 -5.68
#